data_AF-A0A212F6R9-F1
#
_entry.id   AF-A0A212F6R9-F1
#
_cell.length_a   1.000
_cell.length_b   1.000
_cell.length_c   1.000
_cell.angle_alpha   90.00
_cell.angle_beta   90.00
_cell.angle_gamma   90.00
#
_symmetry.space_group_name_H-M   'P 1'
#
loop_
_entity.id
_entity.type
_entity.pdbx_description
1 polymer ?
#
loop_
_entity_poly.entity_id
_entity_poly.type
_entity_poly.pdbx_seq_one_letter_code
_entity_poly.pdbx_strand_id
1 'polypeptide(L)'
;MTRWYALKDKSKRNNARGNCPRVLLKMDMAWNPLKATLKLFQAKETQHLKKPEKFDFALIYSNMKFVSNLLVFTEDVNEYYKRLFEWEDKEFSFFVLIVYELFCFYLRLWAVPLIILLPFFYYRIFSRYRDNIYVTNDCSSDDGLEKEGNPFKTKFQEIHSMTFTIKNGIEFINSYGERIFNLVSFKVPFLSYVVMLLLIIASFVLYSIPFNYVLMGLGIYKFGRKYLHPDRVLNNDLVDFLSRVPDNEILKDWKELGVPEPSLEYTESSIKRSQSTSI
;
A
#
# COMPACT_ATOMS: atom_id res chain seq x y z
N MET A 1 -6.68 -33.82 -8.66
CA MET A 1 -8.10 -33.98 -9.03
C MET A 1 -8.29 -33.63 -10.51
N THR A 2 -9.07 -34.40 -11.28
CA THR A 2 -9.39 -34.09 -12.70
C THR A 2 -10.72 -33.34 -12.77
N ARG A 3 -10.76 -32.14 -13.38
CA ARG A 3 -11.98 -31.34 -13.52
C ARG A 3 -12.01 -30.60 -14.86
N TRP A 4 -13.21 -30.36 -15.39
CA TRP A 4 -13.45 -29.53 -16.57
C TRP A 4 -13.49 -28.05 -16.19
N TYR A 5 -12.86 -27.21 -17.01
CA TYR A 5 -12.82 -25.76 -16.85
C TYR A 5 -13.26 -25.07 -18.15
N ALA A 6 -14.05 -24.00 -18.04
CA ALA A 6 -14.40 -23.16 -19.19
C ALA A 6 -13.22 -22.30 -19.63
N LEU A 7 -13.03 -22.15 -20.94
CA LEU A 7 -12.04 -21.22 -21.47
C LEU A 7 -12.58 -19.79 -21.38
N LYS A 8 -11.70 -18.86 -21.00
CA LYS A 8 -12.02 -17.43 -20.86
C LYS A 8 -11.66 -16.66 -22.14
N ASP A 9 -12.43 -15.63 -22.44
CA ASP A 9 -12.14 -14.68 -23.53
C ASP A 9 -10.97 -13.75 -23.17
N LYS A 10 -10.50 -12.93 -24.12
CA LYS A 10 -9.41 -11.94 -23.96
C LYS A 10 -9.62 -10.98 -22.79
N SER A 11 -10.88 -10.71 -22.42
CA SER A 11 -11.24 -9.87 -21.27
C SER A 11 -11.22 -10.62 -19.92
N LYS A 12 -10.96 -11.93 -19.91
CA LYS A 12 -10.93 -12.83 -18.74
C LYS A 12 -12.23 -12.95 -17.92
N ARG A 13 -13.26 -12.17 -18.26
CA ARG A 13 -14.53 -12.08 -17.50
C ARG A 13 -15.65 -12.92 -18.08
N ASN A 14 -15.58 -13.27 -19.37
CA ASN A 14 -16.60 -14.01 -20.09
C ASN A 14 -16.06 -15.31 -20.66
N ASN A 15 -16.96 -16.25 -20.97
CA ASN A 15 -16.62 -17.48 -21.67
C ASN A 15 -16.08 -17.17 -23.07
N ALA A 16 -15.12 -17.97 -23.53
CA ALA A 16 -14.59 -17.89 -24.88
C ALA A 16 -15.71 -18.11 -25.91
N ARG A 17 -15.53 -17.52 -27.10
CA ARG A 17 -16.44 -17.77 -28.22
C ARG A 17 -16.14 -19.14 -28.84
N GLY A 18 -17.16 -19.92 -29.14
CA GLY A 18 -17.03 -21.22 -29.79
C GLY A 18 -18.08 -22.23 -29.32
N ASN A 19 -18.06 -23.42 -29.90
CA ASN A 19 -18.91 -24.53 -29.47
C ASN A 19 -18.24 -25.25 -28.29
N CYS A 20 -18.83 -25.14 -27.09
CA CYS A 20 -18.37 -25.79 -25.86
C CYS A 20 -16.87 -25.63 -25.54
N PRO A 21 -16.35 -24.39 -25.43
CA PRO A 21 -14.93 -24.17 -25.19
C PRO A 21 -14.56 -24.51 -23.74
N ARG A 22 -14.10 -25.74 -23.52
CA ARG A 22 -13.70 -26.28 -22.21
C ARG A 22 -12.41 -27.09 -22.31
N VAL A 23 -11.65 -27.14 -21.23
CA VAL A 23 -10.42 -27.93 -21.10
C VAL A 23 -10.47 -28.79 -19.84
N LEU A 24 -9.98 -30.02 -19.92
CA LEU A 24 -9.83 -30.90 -18.77
C LEU A 24 -8.44 -30.72 -18.17
N LEU A 25 -8.39 -30.38 -16.89
CA LEU A 25 -7.13 -30.19 -16.16
C LEU A 25 -7.04 -31.19 -15.01
N LYS A 26 -5.86 -31.80 -14.88
CA LYS A 26 -5.45 -32.58 -13.72
C LYS A 26 -4.33 -31.83 -13.02
N MET A 27 -4.58 -31.36 -11.81
CA MET A 27 -3.55 -30.76 -10.96
C MET A 27 -3.29 -31.66 -9.75
N ASP A 28 -2.02 -31.83 -9.44
CA ASP A 28 -1.54 -32.38 -8.19
C ASP A 28 -0.72 -31.29 -7.47
N MET A 29 -0.98 -31.10 -6.18
CA MET A 29 -0.41 -29.99 -5.40
C MET A 29 0.08 -30.50 -4.06
N ALA A 30 1.40 -30.65 -3.96
CA ALA A 30 2.09 -30.86 -2.71
C ALA A 30 2.76 -29.55 -2.28
N TRP A 31 2.50 -29.09 -1.04
CA TRP A 31 3.14 -27.90 -0.50
C TRP A 31 3.39 -28.03 1.00
N ASN A 32 4.45 -27.37 1.47
CA ASN A 32 4.78 -27.30 2.89
C ASN A 32 4.19 -26.01 3.49
N PRO A 33 3.28 -26.11 4.48
CA PRO A 33 2.61 -24.94 5.04
C PRO A 33 3.56 -23.97 5.74
N LEU A 34 4.57 -24.47 6.45
CA LEU A 34 5.52 -23.62 7.17
C LEU A 34 6.44 -22.85 6.22
N LYS A 35 6.91 -23.50 5.16
CA LYS A 35 7.74 -22.83 4.15
C LYS A 35 6.92 -21.78 3.38
N ALA A 36 5.64 -22.06 3.15
CA ALA A 36 4.73 -21.12 2.49
C ALA A 36 4.42 -19.89 3.37
N THR A 37 4.17 -20.06 4.67
CA THR A 37 3.95 -18.93 5.58
C THR A 37 5.16 -18.02 5.66
N LEU A 38 6.38 -18.57 5.72
CA LEU A 38 7.61 -17.78 5.71
C LEU A 38 7.82 -17.03 4.40
N LYS A 39 7.50 -17.67 3.27
CA LYS A 39 7.54 -16.97 1.98
C LYS A 39 6.63 -15.75 2.04
N LEU A 40 5.48 -15.80 2.75
CA LEU A 40 4.64 -14.69 3.28
C LEU A 40 5.24 -13.28 3.19
N PHE A 41 6.33 -13.13 3.92
CA PHE A 41 6.90 -11.84 4.30
C PHE A 41 8.08 -11.43 3.42
N GLN A 42 8.42 -12.25 2.42
CA GLN A 42 9.46 -11.93 1.46
C GLN A 42 8.91 -11.04 0.33
N ALA A 43 9.79 -10.26 -0.30
CA ALA A 43 9.45 -9.47 -1.48
C ALA A 43 8.72 -10.33 -2.52
N LYS A 44 7.57 -9.85 -3.00
CA LYS A 44 6.87 -10.50 -4.10
C LYS A 44 7.72 -10.33 -5.36
N GLU A 45 8.17 -11.45 -5.94
CA GLU A 45 8.88 -11.46 -7.22
C GLU A 45 8.06 -10.65 -8.25
N THR A 46 8.65 -9.56 -8.75
CA THR A 46 7.97 -8.65 -9.66
C THR A 46 7.76 -9.37 -10.98
N GLN A 47 6.50 -9.53 -11.40
CA GLN A 47 6.22 -9.97 -12.76
C GLN A 47 6.71 -8.87 -13.71
N HIS A 48 7.85 -9.10 -14.37
CA HIS A 48 8.49 -8.19 -15.32
C HIS A 48 7.62 -7.85 -16.56
N LEU A 49 6.41 -8.41 -16.64
CA LEU A 49 5.40 -8.18 -17.67
C LEU A 49 4.21 -7.36 -17.11
N LYS A 50 4.48 -6.31 -16.32
CA LYS A 50 3.49 -5.23 -16.19
C LYS A 50 3.59 -4.37 -17.46
N LYS A 51 2.47 -4.20 -18.17
CA LYS A 51 2.38 -3.17 -19.21
C LYS A 51 2.76 -1.84 -18.55
N PRO A 52 3.64 -1.03 -19.14
CA PRO A 52 3.92 0.28 -18.60
C PRO A 52 2.58 1.01 -18.49
N GLU A 53 2.25 1.44 -17.28
CA GLU A 53 1.17 2.40 -17.08
C GLU A 53 1.54 3.61 -17.94
N LYS A 54 0.61 4.06 -18.78
CA LYS A 54 0.86 5.15 -19.72
C LYS A 54 0.96 6.43 -18.90
N PHE A 55 2.16 6.77 -18.47
CA PHE A 55 2.44 8.02 -17.78
C PHE A 55 2.62 9.12 -18.83
N ASP A 56 1.74 10.11 -18.82
CA ASP A 56 1.88 11.30 -19.66
C ASP A 56 2.98 12.22 -19.11
N PHE A 57 4.20 12.05 -19.63
CA PHE A 57 5.39 12.82 -19.25
C PHE A 57 5.25 14.34 -19.43
N ALA A 58 4.30 14.80 -20.25
CA ALA A 58 4.04 16.22 -20.49
C ALA A 58 3.53 16.97 -19.24
N LEU A 59 2.88 16.28 -18.29
CA LEU A 59 2.30 16.88 -17.09
C LEU A 59 3.27 16.95 -15.91
N ILE A 60 4.31 16.12 -15.92
CA ILE A 60 5.42 16.14 -14.95
C ILE A 60 6.27 17.41 -15.12
N TYR A 61 6.38 17.92 -16.35
CA TYR A 61 7.28 19.02 -16.69
C TYR A 61 6.85 20.38 -16.12
N SER A 62 5.54 20.62 -15.98
CA SER A 62 5.01 21.88 -15.40
C SER A 62 5.09 21.90 -13.87
N ASN A 63 5.05 20.72 -13.23
CA ASN A 63 5.04 20.57 -11.77
C ASN A 63 6.45 20.40 -11.17
N MET A 64 7.50 20.51 -11.98
CA MET A 64 8.88 20.24 -11.55
C MET A 64 9.34 21.10 -10.38
N LYS A 65 8.88 22.35 -10.22
CA LYS A 65 9.32 23.20 -9.10
C LYS A 65 8.74 22.79 -7.74
N PHE A 66 7.46 22.43 -7.70
CA PHE A 66 6.81 21.93 -6.48
C PHE A 66 7.24 20.50 -6.16
N VAL A 67 7.32 19.64 -7.18
CA VAL A 67 7.81 18.26 -7.03
C VAL A 67 9.29 18.25 -6.63
N SER A 68 10.14 19.11 -7.20
CA SER A 68 11.53 19.25 -6.78
C SER A 68 11.63 19.74 -5.33
N ASN A 69 10.85 20.76 -4.94
CA ASN A 69 10.83 21.21 -3.55
C ASN A 69 10.32 20.13 -2.57
N LEU A 70 9.31 19.34 -2.97
CA LEU A 70 8.84 18.20 -2.18
C LEU A 70 9.87 17.07 -2.13
N LEU A 71 10.60 16.81 -3.23
CA LEU A 71 11.64 15.79 -3.28
C LEU A 71 12.83 16.20 -2.42
N VAL A 72 13.29 17.45 -2.51
CA VAL A 72 14.34 18.00 -1.64
C VAL A 72 13.89 17.96 -0.18
N PHE A 73 12.66 18.40 0.12
CA PHE A 73 12.12 18.30 1.49
C PHE A 73 12.01 16.84 1.96
N THR A 74 11.59 15.93 1.09
CA THR A 74 11.49 14.50 1.42
C THR A 74 12.87 13.89 1.62
N GLU A 75 13.86 14.34 0.86
CA GLU A 75 15.26 13.95 0.98
C GLU A 75 15.86 14.47 2.28
N ASP A 76 15.64 15.75 2.62
CA ASP A 76 16.05 16.36 3.89
C ASP A 76 15.43 15.65 5.09
N VAL A 77 14.13 15.36 5.01
CA VAL A 77 13.41 14.62 6.06
C VAL A 77 13.96 13.19 6.16
N ASN A 78 14.20 12.54 5.03
CA ASN A 78 14.78 11.20 4.99
C ASN A 78 16.20 11.20 5.56
N GLU A 79 17.03 12.18 5.23
CA GLU A 79 18.38 12.33 5.75
C GLU A 79 18.36 12.61 7.25
N TYR A 80 17.44 13.44 7.74
CA TYR A 80 17.22 13.65 9.17
C TYR A 80 16.78 12.36 9.88
N TYR A 81 15.84 11.61 9.29
CA TYR A 81 15.44 10.30 9.80
C TYR A 81 16.61 9.31 9.79
N LYS A 82 17.46 9.33 8.76
CA LYS A 82 18.66 8.50 8.69
C LYS A 82 19.64 8.89 9.78
N ARG A 83 19.96 10.17 9.97
CA ARG A 83 20.84 10.64 11.06
C ARG A 83 20.31 10.23 12.44
N LEU A 84 18.99 10.26 12.64
CA LEU A 84 18.36 9.81 13.89
C LEU A 84 18.48 8.30 14.13
N PHE A 85 18.20 7.46 13.12
CA PHE A 85 18.06 6.01 13.29
C PHE A 85 19.24 5.17 12.78
N GLU A 86 20.12 5.73 11.95
CA GLU A 86 21.21 5.02 11.28
C GLU A 86 22.58 5.17 11.96
N TRP A 87 22.64 5.80 13.14
CA TRP A 87 23.86 5.92 13.95
C TRP A 87 25.03 6.60 13.23
N GLU A 88 24.75 7.58 12.37
CA GLU A 88 25.79 8.39 11.72
C GLU A 88 26.57 9.20 12.77
N ASP A 89 25.84 9.84 13.70
CA ASP A 89 26.38 10.44 14.93
C ASP A 89 26.07 9.56 16.14
N LYS A 90 27.03 8.73 16.54
CA LYS A 90 26.84 7.73 17.61
C LYS A 90 26.34 8.32 18.93
N GLU A 91 26.85 9.49 19.32
CA GLU A 91 26.48 10.13 20.59
C GLU A 91 25.06 10.69 20.56
N PHE A 92 24.68 11.31 19.44
CA PHE A 92 23.35 11.89 19.27
C PHE A 92 22.27 10.81 19.13
N SER A 93 22.49 9.78 18.31
CA SER A 93 21.55 8.66 18.19
C SER A 93 21.39 7.90 19.52
N PHE A 94 22.46 7.75 20.31
CA PHE A 94 22.39 7.15 21.64
C PHE A 94 21.56 7.99 22.61
N PHE A 95 21.77 9.31 22.64
CA PHE A 95 20.98 10.22 23.46
C PHE A 95 19.50 10.19 23.07
N VAL A 96 19.19 10.22 21.76
CA VAL A 96 17.82 10.10 21.25
C VAL A 96 17.18 8.78 21.67
N LEU A 97 17.94 7.68 21.65
CA LEU A 97 17.46 6.39 22.15
C LEU A 97 17.14 6.48 23.66
N ILE A 98 18.02 7.02 24.49
CA ILE A 98 17.74 7.18 25.94
C ILE A 98 16.50 8.04 26.18
N VAL A 99 16.37 9.17 25.48
CA VAL A 99 15.20 10.05 25.60
C VAL A 99 13.93 9.32 25.17
N TYR A 100 13.98 8.54 24.09
CA TYR A 100 12.87 7.72 23.64
C TYR A 100 12.49 6.65 24.68
N GLU A 101 13.46 5.95 25.25
CA GLU A 101 13.25 4.92 26.27
C GLU A 101 12.61 5.51 27.53
N LEU A 102 13.13 6.65 28.02
CA LEU A 102 12.53 7.37 29.14
C LEU A 102 11.12 7.85 28.81
N PHE A 103 10.92 8.41 27.62
CA PHE A 103 9.61 8.83 27.16
C PHE A 103 8.61 7.67 27.17
N CYS A 104 8.96 6.53 26.57
CA CYS A 104 8.14 5.31 26.55
C CYS A 104 7.90 4.73 27.96
N PHE A 105 8.88 4.81 28.86
CA PHE A 105 8.74 4.37 30.24
C PHE A 105 7.67 5.19 31.00
N TYR A 106 7.70 6.52 30.86
CA TYR A 106 6.71 7.42 31.48
C TYR A 106 5.37 7.49 30.72
N LEU A 107 5.31 6.98 29.49
CA LEU A 107 4.13 7.01 28.63
C LEU A 107 3.03 6.10 29.19
N ARG A 108 2.16 6.66 30.03
CA ARG A 108 0.88 6.01 30.38
C ARG A 108 -0.16 6.38 29.32
N LEU A 109 -1.19 5.53 29.14
CA LEU A 109 -2.28 5.80 28.16
C LEU A 109 -2.90 7.20 28.29
N TRP A 110 -2.98 7.75 29.51
CA TRP A 110 -3.50 9.09 29.76
C TRP A 110 -2.57 10.23 29.28
N ALA A 111 -1.28 9.98 29.12
CA ALA A 111 -0.31 10.99 28.65
C ALA A 111 -0.42 11.26 27.15
N VAL A 112 -1.02 10.35 26.37
CA VAL A 112 -1.17 10.48 24.91
C VAL A 112 -1.96 11.74 24.52
N PRO A 113 -3.16 12.02 25.08
CA PRO A 113 -3.86 13.29 24.86
C PRO A 113 -3.03 14.54 25.19
N LEU A 114 -2.20 14.48 26.24
CA LEU A 114 -1.37 15.61 26.67
C LEU A 114 -0.26 15.90 25.63
N ILE A 115 0.38 14.86 25.11
CA ILE A 115 1.40 14.96 24.07
C ILE A 115 0.82 15.54 22.77
N ILE A 116 -0.39 15.12 22.37
CA ILE A 116 -1.08 15.66 21.19
C ILE A 116 -1.36 17.16 21.33
N LEU A 117 -1.45 17.68 22.56
CA LEU A 117 -1.72 19.09 22.85
C LEU A 117 -0.47 19.98 22.74
N LEU A 118 0.74 19.42 22.87
CA LEU A 118 2.00 20.17 22.75
C LEU A 118 2.16 20.96 21.43
N PRO A 119 1.89 20.41 20.23
CA PRO A 119 1.98 21.19 18.99
C PRO A 119 1.00 22.36 18.94
N PHE A 120 -0.18 22.23 19.57
CA PHE A 120 -1.14 23.34 19.68
C PHE A 120 -0.59 24.45 20.58
N PHE A 121 0.02 24.10 21.71
CA PHE A 121 0.70 25.08 22.56
C PHE A 121 1.90 25.71 21.87
N TYR A 122 2.73 24.91 21.19
CA TYR A 122 3.87 25.40 20.43
C TYR A 122 3.44 26.38 19.35
N TYR A 123 2.44 26.04 18.53
CA TYR A 123 1.94 26.95 17.51
C TYR A 123 1.34 28.21 18.13
N ARG A 124 0.58 28.09 19.22
CA ARG A 124 0.01 29.27 19.92
C ARG A 124 1.08 30.20 20.48
N ILE A 125 2.14 29.66 21.08
CA ILE A 125 3.22 30.45 21.71
C ILE A 125 4.15 31.01 20.62
N PHE A 126 4.51 30.20 19.63
CA PHE A 126 5.45 30.58 18.57
C PHE A 126 4.81 31.50 17.53
N SER A 127 3.51 31.35 17.23
CA SER A 127 2.77 32.31 16.40
C SER A 127 2.76 33.69 17.07
N ARG A 128 2.51 33.76 18.38
CA ARG A 128 2.58 35.01 19.15
C ARG A 128 3.98 35.63 19.15
N TYR A 129 5.03 34.81 19.10
CA TYR A 129 6.41 35.30 18.98
C TYR A 129 6.70 35.85 17.57
N ARG A 130 6.25 35.17 16.51
CA ARG A 130 6.38 35.67 15.13
C ARG A 130 5.60 36.96 14.90
N ASP A 131 4.36 37.05 15.37
CA ASP A 131 3.53 38.24 15.18
C ASP A 131 4.17 39.49 15.80
N ASN A 132 4.86 39.36 16.95
CA ASN A 132 5.61 40.48 17.56
C ASN A 132 6.84 40.91 16.75
N ILE A 133 7.47 39.99 16.00
CA ILE A 133 8.65 40.29 15.17
C ILE A 133 8.24 40.98 13.87
N TYR A 134 7.12 40.60 13.25
CA TYR A 134 6.61 41.27 12.04
C TYR A 134 6.11 42.70 12.33
N VAL A 135 5.45 42.93 13.46
CA VAL A 135 5.03 44.29 13.89
C VAL A 135 6.24 45.24 14.08
N THR A 136 7.43 44.70 14.35
CA THR A 136 8.67 45.49 14.46
C THR A 136 9.33 45.77 13.10
N ASN A 137 9.00 44.99 12.06
CA ASN A 137 9.63 45.07 10.74
C ASN A 137 8.75 45.83 9.71
N ASP A 138 7.44 45.89 9.90
CA ASP A 138 6.50 46.62 9.02
C ASP A 138 6.55 48.15 9.20
N CYS A 139 7.30 48.68 10.17
CA CYS A 139 7.58 50.13 10.25
C CYS A 139 8.72 50.59 9.33
N SER A 140 9.34 49.69 8.57
CA SER A 140 10.45 50.02 7.68
C SER A 140 10.42 49.15 6.42
N SER A 141 9.53 49.48 5.49
CA SER A 141 9.73 49.41 4.04
C SER A 141 8.39 49.62 3.31
N ASP A 142 8.20 50.84 2.82
CA ASP A 142 7.31 51.15 1.70
C ASP A 142 7.87 50.56 0.39
N ASP A 143 7.03 50.52 -0.64
CA ASP A 143 7.30 50.29 -2.07
C ASP A 143 6.74 48.99 -2.70
N GLY A 144 5.51 49.12 -3.21
CA GLY A 144 5.17 48.90 -4.63
C GLY A 144 5.23 47.49 -5.23
N LEU A 145 4.07 46.95 -5.64
CA LEU A 145 3.72 46.72 -7.06
C LEU A 145 2.47 45.84 -7.22
N GLU A 146 1.46 46.42 -7.86
CA GLU A 146 0.37 45.70 -8.53
C GLU A 146 0.90 44.71 -9.57
N LYS A 147 0.19 43.58 -9.72
CA LYS A 147 -0.26 43.07 -11.03
C LYS A 147 -1.23 41.90 -10.87
N GLU A 148 -2.52 42.23 -10.85
CA GLU A 148 -3.59 41.31 -11.20
C GLU A 148 -3.60 41.07 -12.71
N GLY A 149 -3.55 39.80 -13.13
CA GLY A 149 -3.61 39.41 -14.53
C GLY A 149 -3.78 37.90 -14.67
N ASN A 150 -5.03 37.43 -14.73
CA ASN A 150 -5.48 36.13 -15.24
C ASN A 150 -4.76 34.84 -14.79
N PRO A 151 -4.86 34.43 -13.50
CA PRO A 151 -4.32 33.16 -13.01
C PRO A 151 -5.28 31.96 -13.12
N PHE A 152 -6.55 32.13 -13.53
CA PHE A 152 -7.57 31.09 -13.32
C PHE A 152 -7.52 29.91 -14.29
N LYS A 153 -7.15 30.09 -15.57
CA LYS A 153 -7.20 29.00 -16.58
C LYS A 153 -6.01 28.05 -16.48
N THR A 154 -4.82 28.58 -16.20
CA THR A 154 -3.61 27.80 -15.91
C THR A 154 -3.76 27.04 -14.60
N LYS A 155 -4.29 27.69 -13.54
CA LYS A 155 -4.66 27.01 -12.28
C LYS A 155 -5.70 25.93 -12.48
N PHE A 156 -6.68 26.08 -13.40
CA PHE A 156 -7.70 25.04 -13.61
C PHE A 156 -7.14 23.77 -14.26
N GLN A 157 -6.22 23.90 -15.22
CA GLN A 157 -5.53 22.74 -15.81
C GLN A 157 -4.57 22.09 -14.81
N GLU A 158 -3.91 22.90 -13.96
CA GLU A 158 -3.10 22.46 -12.83
C GLU A 158 -3.95 21.68 -11.80
N ILE A 159 -5.14 22.19 -11.43
CA ILE A 159 -6.11 21.52 -10.54
C ILE A 159 -6.62 20.20 -11.15
N HIS A 160 -6.86 20.14 -12.45
CA HIS A 160 -7.33 18.92 -13.10
C HIS A 160 -6.26 17.80 -13.07
N SER A 161 -4.99 18.16 -13.12
CA SER A 161 -3.88 17.20 -12.99
C SER A 161 -3.59 16.78 -11.55
N MET A 162 -3.70 17.70 -10.59
CA MET A 162 -3.71 17.37 -9.16
C MET A 162 -4.87 16.41 -8.84
N THR A 163 -6.04 16.60 -9.49
CA THR A 163 -7.20 15.72 -9.35
C THR A 163 -6.90 14.31 -9.85
N PHE A 164 -6.12 14.14 -10.92
CA PHE A 164 -5.73 12.81 -11.41
C PHE A 164 -4.77 12.08 -10.44
N THR A 165 -3.76 12.76 -9.90
CA THR A 165 -2.86 12.19 -8.88
C THR A 165 -3.60 11.85 -7.59
N ILE A 166 -4.53 12.71 -7.16
CA ILE A 166 -5.40 12.46 -6.01
C ILE A 166 -6.32 11.27 -6.28
N LYS A 167 -6.90 11.15 -7.48
CA LYS A 167 -7.70 9.99 -7.87
C LYS A 167 -6.89 8.70 -7.85
N ASN A 168 -5.69 8.69 -8.42
CA ASN A 168 -4.82 7.52 -8.38
C ASN A 168 -4.45 7.16 -6.93
N GLY A 169 -4.14 8.15 -6.09
CA GLY A 169 -3.90 7.94 -4.65
C GLY A 169 -5.11 7.32 -3.93
N ILE A 170 -6.32 7.81 -4.21
CA ILE A 170 -7.57 7.27 -3.67
C ILE A 170 -7.81 5.84 -4.18
N GLU A 171 -7.56 5.56 -5.45
CA GLU A 171 -7.68 4.21 -6.03
C GLU A 171 -6.69 3.23 -5.40
N PHE A 172 -5.44 3.65 -5.16
CA PHE A 172 -4.45 2.85 -4.44
C PHE A 172 -4.92 2.56 -3.01
N ILE A 173 -5.36 3.58 -2.27
CA ILE A 173 -5.87 3.41 -0.89
C ILE A 173 -7.08 2.49 -0.88
N ASN A 174 -7.99 2.64 -1.86
CA ASN A 174 -9.16 1.77 -2.00
C ASN A 174 -8.73 0.32 -2.26
N SER A 175 -7.79 0.08 -3.16
CA SER A 175 -7.22 -1.26 -3.40
C SER A 175 -6.61 -1.87 -2.13
N TYR A 176 -5.81 -1.11 -1.37
CA TYR A 176 -5.27 -1.60 -0.10
C TYR A 176 -6.37 -1.89 0.92
N GLY A 177 -7.39 -1.04 1.01
CA GLY A 177 -8.57 -1.25 1.86
C GLY A 177 -9.35 -2.51 1.47
N GLU A 178 -9.59 -2.73 0.18
CA GLU A 178 -10.25 -3.92 -0.36
C GLU A 178 -9.47 -5.19 -0.04
N ARG A 179 -8.13 -5.18 -0.16
CA ARG A 179 -7.27 -6.31 0.22
C ARG A 179 -7.43 -6.64 1.70
N ILE A 180 -7.39 -5.64 2.57
CA ILE A 180 -7.56 -5.85 4.01
C ILE A 180 -8.96 -6.42 4.30
N PHE A 181 -10.00 -5.87 3.66
CA PHE A 181 -11.35 -6.37 3.84
C PHE A 181 -11.51 -7.81 3.32
N ASN A 182 -10.92 -8.14 2.17
CA ASN A 182 -10.92 -9.49 1.60
C ASN A 182 -10.18 -10.50 2.49
N LEU A 183 -9.10 -10.05 3.14
CA LEU A 183 -8.36 -10.83 4.12
C LEU A 183 -9.20 -11.11 5.37
N VAL A 184 -9.92 -10.12 5.91
CA VAL A 184 -10.82 -10.31 7.06
C VAL A 184 -12.06 -11.14 6.69
N SER A 185 -12.56 -11.01 5.46
CA SER A 185 -13.72 -11.73 4.93
C SER A 185 -13.39 -13.17 4.46
N PHE A 186 -12.20 -13.69 4.77
CA PHE A 186 -11.76 -15.06 4.42
C PHE A 186 -11.83 -15.40 2.92
N LYS A 187 -11.62 -14.42 2.02
CA LYS A 187 -11.56 -14.69 0.57
C LYS A 187 -10.39 -15.60 0.18
N VAL A 188 -9.30 -15.56 0.96
CA VAL A 188 -8.16 -16.49 0.85
C VAL A 188 -7.94 -17.13 2.23
N PRO A 189 -8.51 -18.32 2.50
CA PRO A 189 -8.62 -18.86 3.86
C PRO A 189 -7.26 -19.05 4.54
N PHE A 190 -6.27 -19.60 3.83
CA PHE A 190 -4.93 -19.82 4.37
C PHE A 190 -4.30 -18.53 4.92
N LEU A 191 -4.38 -17.44 4.16
CA LEU A 191 -3.76 -16.17 4.52
C LEU A 191 -4.45 -15.52 5.73
N SER A 192 -5.77 -15.62 5.78
CA SER A 192 -6.59 -15.18 6.91
C SER A 192 -6.28 -15.96 8.19
N TYR A 193 -6.06 -17.28 8.12
CA TYR A 193 -5.64 -18.08 9.28
C TYR A 193 -4.26 -17.69 9.81
N VAL A 194 -3.30 -17.39 8.93
CA VAL A 194 -1.97 -16.90 9.35
C VAL A 194 -2.09 -15.60 10.13
N VAL A 195 -2.92 -14.67 9.66
CA VAL A 195 -3.13 -13.37 10.33
C VAL A 195 -3.87 -13.55 11.64
N MET A 196 -4.88 -14.41 11.70
CA MET A 196 -5.58 -14.75 12.93
C MET A 196 -4.60 -15.30 13.98
N LEU A 197 -3.74 -16.25 13.59
CA LEU A 197 -2.72 -16.81 14.48
C LEU A 197 -1.72 -15.75 14.95
N LEU A 198 -1.26 -14.86 14.05
CA LEU A 198 -0.38 -13.75 14.40
C LEU A 198 -1.05 -12.81 15.41
N LEU A 199 -2.34 -12.48 15.22
CA LEU A 199 -3.10 -11.64 16.15
C LEU A 199 -3.29 -12.28 17.52
N ILE A 200 -3.52 -13.59 17.59
CA ILE A 200 -3.61 -14.32 18.86
C ILE A 200 -2.27 -14.25 19.60
N ILE A 201 -1.15 -14.49 18.91
CA ILE A 201 0.19 -14.37 19.49
C ILE A 201 0.45 -12.94 19.96
N ALA A 202 0.12 -11.95 19.14
CA ALA A 202 0.28 -10.54 19.49
C ALA A 202 -0.55 -10.17 20.73
N SER A 203 -1.79 -10.66 20.84
CA SER A 203 -2.63 -10.45 22.00
C SER A 203 -2.05 -11.09 23.26
N PHE A 204 -1.53 -12.32 23.17
CA PHE A 204 -0.88 -12.99 24.29
C PHE A 204 0.37 -12.24 24.77
N VAL A 205 1.18 -11.73 23.84
CA VAL A 205 2.37 -10.90 24.15
C VAL A 205 1.96 -9.59 24.82
N LEU A 206 0.97 -8.88 24.28
CA LEU A 206 0.47 -7.61 24.85
C LEU A 206 -0.25 -7.79 26.20
N TYR A 207 -0.78 -8.99 26.48
CA TYR A 207 -1.32 -9.34 27.78
C TYR A 207 -0.21 -9.59 28.81
N SER A 208 0.84 -10.32 28.41
CA SER A 208 1.92 -10.72 29.31
C SER A 208 2.88 -9.57 29.62
N ILE A 209 3.06 -8.64 28.68
CA ILE A 209 4.01 -7.53 28.77
C ILE A 209 3.23 -6.21 28.71
N PRO A 210 3.39 -5.30 29.69
CA PRO A 210 2.74 -3.99 29.63
C PRO A 210 3.16 -3.24 28.36
N PHE A 211 2.22 -2.57 27.73
CA PHE A 211 2.41 -1.87 26.44
C PHE A 211 3.67 -0.99 26.40
N ASN A 212 4.02 -0.34 27.51
CA ASN A 212 5.20 0.52 27.63
C ASN A 212 6.49 -0.23 27.32
N TYR A 213 6.64 -1.45 27.83
CA TYR A 213 7.82 -2.28 27.57
C TYR A 213 7.84 -2.83 26.15
N VAL A 214 6.67 -3.03 25.52
CA VAL A 214 6.60 -3.40 24.10
C VAL A 214 7.07 -2.24 23.22
N LEU A 215 6.64 -1.00 23.51
CA LEU A 215 7.13 0.19 22.81
C LEU A 215 8.64 0.37 22.98
N MET A 216 9.13 0.19 24.20
CA MET A 216 10.54 0.23 24.54
C MET A 216 11.35 -0.80 23.72
N GLY A 217 10.94 -2.06 23.73
CA GLY A 217 11.56 -3.11 22.92
C GLY A 217 11.51 -2.84 21.41
N LEU A 218 10.41 -2.24 20.92
CA LEU A 218 10.30 -1.80 19.52
C LEU A 218 11.27 -0.66 19.19
N GLY A 219 11.47 0.28 20.10
CA GLY A 219 12.51 1.32 19.98
C GLY A 219 13.88 0.71 19.83
N ILE A 220 14.29 -0.09 20.82
CA ILE A 220 15.60 -0.76 20.83
C ILE A 220 15.79 -1.60 19.57
N TYR A 221 14.80 -2.40 19.16
CA TYR A 221 14.88 -3.17 17.92
C TYR A 221 15.01 -2.25 16.69
N LYS A 222 14.26 -1.15 16.64
CA LYS A 222 14.28 -0.22 15.52
C LYS A 222 15.59 0.56 15.42
N PHE A 223 16.21 0.95 16.52
CA PHE A 223 17.54 1.58 16.53
C PHE A 223 18.65 0.52 16.34
N GLY A 224 18.53 -0.65 16.94
CA GLY A 224 19.52 -1.73 16.87
C GLY A 224 19.54 -2.50 15.55
N ARG A 225 18.49 -2.42 14.72
CA ARG A 225 18.37 -3.18 13.46
C ARG A 225 19.54 -2.99 12.49
N LYS A 226 20.12 -1.79 12.42
CA LYS A 226 21.24 -1.49 11.51
C LYS A 226 22.57 -1.99 12.05
N TYR A 227 22.71 -2.03 13.39
CA TYR A 227 23.86 -2.64 14.05
C TYR A 227 23.84 -4.18 13.92
N LEU A 228 22.66 -4.80 14.03
CA LEU A 228 22.52 -6.26 13.96
C LEU A 228 22.71 -6.81 12.53
N HIS A 229 22.30 -6.06 11.51
CA HIS A 229 22.33 -6.49 10.10
C HIS A 229 22.71 -5.32 9.16
N PRO A 230 24.01 -5.15 8.85
CA PRO A 230 24.49 -4.04 8.02
C PRO A 230 24.02 -4.08 6.55
N ASP A 231 23.84 -5.28 5.97
CA ASP A 231 23.48 -5.45 4.55
C ASP A 231 21.97 -5.56 4.27
N ARG A 232 21.12 -5.10 5.18
CA ARG A 232 19.67 -5.28 5.07
C ARG A 232 19.06 -4.31 4.05
N VAL A 233 18.50 -4.85 2.97
CA VAL A 233 17.63 -4.09 2.04
C VAL A 233 16.36 -3.67 2.78
N LEU A 234 16.04 -2.38 2.76
CA LEU A 234 14.83 -1.85 3.38
C LEU A 234 13.61 -2.37 2.62
N ASN A 235 12.85 -3.23 3.27
CA ASN A 235 11.62 -3.77 2.72
C ASN A 235 10.52 -3.77 3.78
N ASN A 236 9.29 -3.51 3.35
CA ASN A 236 8.14 -3.44 4.23
C ASN A 236 7.40 -4.77 4.19
N ASP A 237 7.74 -5.67 5.11
CA ASP A 237 7.19 -7.03 5.19
C ASP A 237 5.64 -7.05 5.21
N LEU A 238 5.01 -6.03 5.81
CA LEU A 238 3.56 -5.87 5.84
C LEU A 238 2.98 -5.52 4.46
N VAL A 239 3.62 -4.60 3.74
CA VAL A 239 3.19 -4.20 2.39
C VAL A 239 3.37 -5.36 1.44
N ASP A 240 4.46 -6.12 1.57
CA ASP A 240 4.70 -7.34 0.81
C ASP A 240 3.66 -8.42 1.08
N PHE A 241 3.32 -8.61 2.35
CA PHE A 241 2.25 -9.52 2.75
C PHE A 241 0.92 -9.12 2.11
N LEU A 242 0.53 -7.84 2.22
CA LEU A 242 -0.70 -7.32 1.61
C LEU A 242 -0.68 -7.42 0.09
N SER A 243 0.47 -7.28 -0.57
CA SER A 243 0.61 -7.41 -2.02
C SER A 243 0.25 -8.81 -2.56
N ARG A 244 0.17 -9.81 -1.67
CA ARG A 244 -0.21 -11.19 -2.01
C ARG A 244 -1.71 -11.43 -1.85
N VAL A 245 -2.40 -10.57 -1.11
CA VAL A 245 -3.86 -10.58 -1.05
C VAL A 245 -4.40 -10.02 -2.37
N PRO A 246 -5.33 -10.72 -3.05
CA PRO A 246 -5.95 -10.21 -4.26
C PRO A 246 -6.95 -9.07 -3.97
N ASP A 247 -6.95 -8.04 -4.81
CA ASP A 247 -8.00 -7.01 -4.88
C ASP A 247 -9.30 -7.56 -5.46
N ASN A 248 -10.40 -6.81 -5.34
CA ASN A 248 -11.69 -7.21 -5.90
C ASN A 248 -11.64 -7.37 -7.42
N GLU A 249 -10.86 -6.56 -8.13
CA GLU A 249 -10.67 -6.71 -9.57
C GLU A 249 -10.00 -8.04 -9.93
N ILE A 250 -8.95 -8.41 -9.18
CA ILE A 250 -8.23 -9.66 -9.36
C ILE A 250 -9.16 -10.85 -9.04
N LEU A 251 -9.98 -10.75 -7.99
CA LEU A 251 -10.97 -11.78 -7.65
C LEU A 251 -12.03 -11.95 -8.75
N LYS A 252 -12.47 -10.86 -9.39
CA LYS A 252 -13.37 -10.93 -10.56
C LYS A 252 -12.71 -11.67 -11.72
N ASP A 253 -11.44 -11.41 -11.98
CA ASP A 253 -10.68 -12.11 -13.03
C ASP A 253 -10.45 -13.59 -12.70
N TRP A 254 -10.34 -13.95 -11.41
CA TRP A 254 -10.14 -15.33 -10.96
C TRP A 254 -11.43 -16.14 -10.88
N LYS A 255 -12.60 -15.49 -10.87
CA LYS A 255 -13.91 -16.14 -10.79
C LYS A 255 -14.02 -17.29 -11.81
N GLU A 256 -14.32 -18.49 -11.33
CA GLU A 256 -14.61 -19.63 -12.19
C GLU A 256 -15.91 -19.38 -12.95
N LEU A 257 -15.90 -19.59 -14.25
CA LEU A 257 -17.10 -19.51 -15.07
C LEU A 257 -17.75 -20.89 -15.16
N GLY A 258 -19.08 -20.92 -15.28
CA GLY A 258 -19.82 -22.17 -15.46
C GLY A 258 -19.34 -22.89 -16.72
N VAL A 259 -19.12 -24.20 -16.60
CA VAL A 259 -18.71 -25.03 -17.72
C VAL A 259 -19.89 -25.11 -18.70
N PRO A 260 -19.73 -24.68 -19.96
CA PRO A 260 -20.78 -24.85 -20.95
C PRO A 260 -21.01 -26.34 -21.18
N GLU A 261 -22.26 -26.77 -20.97
CA GLU A 261 -22.70 -28.11 -21.31
C GLU A 261 -22.99 -28.19 -22.81
N PRO A 262 -22.70 -29.33 -23.47
CA PRO A 262 -23.11 -29.53 -24.85
C PRO A 262 -24.63 -29.47 -24.94
N SER A 263 -25.14 -28.55 -25.76
CA SER A 263 -26.56 -28.54 -26.11
C SER A 263 -26.88 -29.80 -26.90
N LEU A 264 -27.70 -30.68 -26.30
CA LEU A 264 -28.14 -31.95 -26.92
C LEU A 264 -28.83 -31.74 -28.28
N GLU A 265 -29.38 -30.54 -28.53
CA GLU A 265 -30.02 -30.16 -29.81
C GLU A 265 -29.06 -30.15 -31.01
N TYR A 266 -27.77 -29.83 -30.82
CA TYR A 266 -26.81 -29.86 -31.93
C TYR A 266 -26.42 -31.28 -32.33
N THR A 267 -26.41 -32.22 -31.38
CA THR A 267 -26.11 -33.62 -31.66
C THR A 267 -27.28 -34.30 -32.38
N GLU A 268 -28.53 -34.03 -31.98
CA GLU A 268 -29.70 -34.57 -32.69
C GLU A 268 -29.85 -34.02 -34.11
N SER A 269 -29.59 -32.72 -34.31
CA SER A 269 -29.67 -32.11 -35.64
C SER A 269 -28.54 -32.57 -36.57
N SER A 270 -27.32 -32.82 -36.07
CA SER A 270 -26.25 -33.41 -36.90
C SER A 270 -26.53 -34.87 -37.26
N ILE A 271 -27.09 -35.65 -36.32
CA ILE A 271 -27.49 -37.05 -36.56
C ILE A 271 -28.63 -37.11 -37.58
N LYS A 272 -29.68 -36.29 -37.43
CA LYS A 272 -30.79 -36.19 -38.39
C LYS A 272 -30.31 -35.75 -39.78
N ARG A 273 -29.38 -34.79 -39.87
CA ARG A 273 -28.85 -34.31 -41.15
C ARG A 273 -27.97 -35.36 -41.84
N SER A 274 -27.20 -36.16 -41.08
CA SER A 274 -26.40 -37.26 -41.63
C SER A 274 -27.25 -38.41 -42.19
N GLN A 275 -28.38 -38.74 -41.54
CA GLN A 275 -29.33 -39.75 -42.03
C GLN A 275 -30.10 -39.30 -43.27
N SER A 276 -30.33 -37.99 -43.44
CA SER A 276 -31.04 -37.44 -44.60
C SER A 276 -30.19 -37.38 -45.89
N THR A 277 -28.86 -37.48 -45.78
CA THR A 277 -27.93 -37.47 -46.92
C THR A 277 -27.48 -38.85 -47.40
N SER A 278 -27.99 -39.92 -46.78
CA SER A 278 -27.68 -41.32 -47.10
C SER A 278 -28.82 -42.06 -47.81
N ILE A 279 -29.68 -41.32 -48.54
CA ILE A 279 -30.70 -41.87 -49.45
C ILE A 279 -30.41 -41.36 -50.86
#